data_AF-A0A7T5JDB3-F1
#
_entry.id   AF-A0A7T5JDB3-F1
#
_cell.length_a   1.000
_cell.length_b   1.000
_cell.length_c   1.000
_cell.angle_alpha   90.00
_cell.angle_beta   90.00
_cell.angle_gamma   90.00
#
_symmetry.space_group_name_H-M   'P 1'
#
loop_
_entity.id
_entity.type
_entity.pdbx_description
1 polymer ?
#
loop_
_entity_poly.entity_id
_entity_poly.type
_entity_poly.pdbx_seq_one_letter_code
_entity_poly.pdbx_strand_id
1 'polypeptide(L)'
;MDSLPSSLPDYEQRLLTALAYFLGRDSEAQARACLCMYLRQAEPRIMAQVNYYAHRFSQATGQPTSGYELLDLLSQSPEVVRQALPGLGQVHAADTADVFTPAEGPGFPSVLA
;
A
#
# COMPACT_ATOMS: atom_id res chain seq x y z
N MET A 1 13.71 -5.65 -8.44
CA MET A 1 12.48 -5.65 -7.62
C MET A 1 12.96 -5.78 -6.20
N ASP A 2 13.16 -4.66 -5.53
CA ASP A 2 13.59 -4.66 -4.13
C ASP A 2 12.43 -5.17 -3.26
N SER A 3 12.73 -6.23 -2.52
CA SER A 3 11.80 -6.94 -1.63
C SER A 3 11.34 -5.99 -0.53
N LEU A 4 10.02 -5.86 -0.39
CA LEU A 4 9.41 -5.25 0.78
C LEU A 4 9.95 -5.89 2.06
N PRO A 5 10.08 -5.12 3.15
CA PRO A 5 10.49 -5.64 4.44
C PRO A 5 9.63 -6.85 4.83
N SER A 6 10.28 -7.97 5.15
CA SER A 6 9.64 -9.27 5.31
C SER A 6 8.84 -9.45 6.61
N SER A 7 8.83 -8.45 7.50
CA SER A 7 8.17 -8.55 8.80
C SER A 7 7.57 -7.22 9.24
N LEU A 8 6.35 -7.29 9.80
CA LEU A 8 5.72 -6.19 10.51
C LEU A 8 6.57 -5.78 11.73
N PRO A 9 6.46 -4.52 12.22
CA PRO A 9 7.07 -4.17 13.49
C PRO A 9 6.50 -5.00 14.65
N ASP A 10 7.31 -5.17 15.70
CA ASP A 10 7.04 -6.15 16.78
C ASP A 10 5.69 -5.96 17.47
N TYR A 11 5.26 -4.72 17.68
CA TYR A 11 4.00 -4.45 18.35
C TYR A 11 2.81 -4.88 17.49
N GLU A 12 2.80 -4.52 16.22
CA GLU A 12 1.80 -4.90 15.22
C GLU A 12 1.76 -6.41 15.03
N GLN A 13 2.91 -7.08 15.03
CA GLN A 13 2.98 -8.54 14.97
C GLN A 13 2.30 -9.20 16.19
N ARG A 14 2.50 -8.66 17.39
CA ARG A 14 1.81 -9.15 18.62
C ARG A 14 0.30 -8.92 18.54
N LEU A 15 -0.13 -7.75 18.09
CA LEU A 15 -1.55 -7.43 17.92
C LEU A 15 -2.21 -8.35 16.89
N LEU A 16 -1.58 -8.57 15.73
CA LEU A 16 -2.07 -9.47 14.68
C LEU A 16 -2.19 -10.90 15.21
N THR A 17 -1.17 -11.39 15.91
CA THR A 17 -1.17 -12.74 16.49
C THR A 17 -2.30 -12.92 17.51
N ALA A 18 -2.50 -11.95 18.40
CA ALA A 18 -3.57 -11.98 19.39
C ALA A 18 -4.95 -11.97 18.72
N LEU A 19 -5.16 -11.10 17.73
CA LEU A 19 -6.42 -11.01 17.00
C LEU A 19 -6.73 -12.29 16.21
N ALA A 20 -5.71 -12.87 15.55
CA ALA A 20 -5.84 -14.14 14.84
C ALA A 20 -6.24 -15.28 15.79
N TYR A 21 -5.61 -15.36 16.96
CA TYR A 21 -5.94 -16.34 18.01
C TYR A 21 -7.41 -16.21 18.45
N PHE A 22 -7.87 -15.01 18.84
CA PHE A 22 -9.24 -14.82 19.31
C PHE A 22 -10.31 -15.11 18.25
N LEU A 23 -9.96 -14.94 16.97
CA LEU A 23 -10.86 -15.22 15.85
C LEU A 23 -10.73 -16.64 15.30
N GLY A 24 -9.82 -17.46 15.83
CA GLY A 24 -9.55 -18.82 15.36
C GLY A 24 -9.06 -18.87 13.90
N ARG A 25 -8.27 -17.86 13.49
CA ARG A 25 -7.77 -17.72 12.12
C ARG A 25 -6.26 -17.91 12.05
N ASP A 26 -5.80 -18.35 10.89
CA ASP A 26 -4.40 -18.22 10.53
C ASP A 26 -3.98 -16.74 10.48
N SER A 27 -2.74 -16.45 10.89
CA SER A 27 -2.26 -15.06 11.01
C SER A 27 -2.15 -14.36 9.65
N GLU A 28 -1.78 -15.09 8.59
CA GLU A 28 -1.71 -14.55 7.23
C GLU A 28 -3.12 -14.27 6.69
N ALA A 29 -4.07 -15.17 6.95
CA ALA A 29 -5.47 -14.96 6.60
C ALA A 29 -6.06 -13.74 7.33
N GLN A 30 -5.72 -13.55 8.61
CA GLN A 30 -6.16 -12.39 9.36
C GLN A 30 -5.50 -11.09 8.88
N ALA A 31 -4.21 -11.12 8.51
CA ALA A 31 -3.53 -9.96 7.92
C ALA A 31 -4.21 -9.51 6.62
N ARG A 32 -4.52 -10.46 5.72
CA ARG A 32 -5.30 -10.18 4.51
C ARG A 32 -6.67 -9.59 4.82
N ALA A 33 -7.37 -10.13 5.82
CA ALA A 33 -8.68 -9.60 6.23
C ALA A 33 -8.58 -8.16 6.74
N CYS A 34 -7.58 -7.85 7.57
CA CYS A 34 -7.31 -6.49 8.04
C CYS A 34 -7.02 -5.53 6.89
N LEU A 35 -6.18 -5.93 5.92
CA LEU A 35 -5.88 -5.13 4.75
C LEU A 35 -7.12 -4.86 3.89
N CYS A 36 -7.91 -5.90 3.58
CA CYS A 36 -9.15 -5.76 2.83
C CYS A 36 -10.15 -4.81 3.52
N MET A 37 -10.27 -4.91 4.84
CA MET A 37 -11.12 -4.02 5.64
C MET A 37 -10.64 -2.57 5.53
N TYR A 38 -9.35 -2.33 5.74
CA TYR A 38 -8.77 -1.00 5.65
C TYR A 38 -8.93 -0.40 4.25
N LEU A 39 -8.64 -1.16 3.18
CA LEU A 39 -8.80 -0.71 1.80
C LEU A 39 -10.24 -0.31 1.49
N ARG A 40 -11.24 -1.08 1.96
CA ARG A 40 -12.66 -0.74 1.80
C ARG A 40 -13.05 0.52 2.58
N GLN A 41 -12.54 0.70 3.79
CA GLN A 41 -12.78 1.91 4.58
C GLN A 41 -12.12 3.14 3.94
N ALA A 42 -10.94 2.97 3.34
CA ALA A 42 -10.20 4.02 2.66
C ALA A 42 -10.67 4.29 1.22
N GLU A 43 -11.56 3.46 0.67
CA GLU A 43 -11.98 3.50 -0.74
C GLU A 43 -12.41 4.90 -1.20
N PRO A 44 -13.23 5.68 -0.46
CA PRO A 44 -13.68 6.98 -0.95
C PRO A 44 -12.51 7.96 -1.14
N ARG A 45 -11.51 7.91 -0.24
CA ARG A 45 -10.31 8.73 -0.32
C ARG A 45 -9.42 8.30 -1.48
N ILE A 46 -9.25 6.99 -1.68
CA ILE A 46 -8.48 6.42 -2.78
C ILE A 46 -9.12 6.82 -4.12
N MET A 47 -10.42 6.57 -4.27
CA MET A 47 -11.13 6.87 -5.51
C MET A 47 -11.24 8.36 -5.78
N ALA A 48 -11.27 9.24 -4.77
CA ALA A 48 -11.15 10.68 -5.00
C ALA A 48 -9.84 11.06 -5.72
N GLN A 49 -8.71 10.49 -5.28
CA GLN A 49 -7.42 10.70 -5.95
C GLN A 49 -7.39 10.08 -7.35
N VAL A 50 -7.90 8.85 -7.48
CA VAL A 50 -7.98 8.17 -8.77
C VAL A 50 -8.84 8.98 -9.75
N ASN A 51 -10.00 9.48 -9.34
CA ASN A 51 -10.87 10.31 -10.18
C ASN A 51 -10.19 11.62 -10.60
N TYR A 52 -9.46 12.27 -9.70
CA TYR A 52 -8.66 13.45 -10.04
C TYR A 52 -7.64 13.13 -11.14
N TYR A 53 -6.89 12.04 -10.98
CA TYR A 53 -5.88 11.66 -11.97
C TYR A 53 -6.48 11.08 -13.25
N ALA A 54 -7.68 10.50 -13.21
CA ALA A 54 -8.40 10.05 -14.41
C ALA A 54 -8.78 11.24 -15.29
N HIS A 55 -9.19 12.36 -14.67
CA HIS A 55 -9.41 13.61 -15.39
C HIS A 55 -8.12 14.14 -16.03
N ARG A 56 -7.01 14.14 -15.28
CA ARG A 56 -5.69 14.56 -15.80
C ARG A 56 -5.20 13.67 -16.93
N PHE A 57 -5.35 12.36 -16.79
CA PHE A 57 -5.00 11.37 -17.80
C PHE A 57 -5.83 11.60 -19.07
N SER A 58 -7.13 11.84 -18.93
CA SER A 58 -8.01 12.16 -20.06
C SER A 58 -7.58 13.40 -20.83
N GLN A 59 -7.13 14.44 -20.11
CA GLN A 59 -6.59 15.66 -20.74
C GLN A 59 -5.28 15.39 -21.49
N ALA A 60 -4.41 14.54 -20.93
CA ALA A 60 -3.12 14.22 -21.53
C ALA A 60 -3.24 13.34 -22.78
N THR A 61 -4.19 12.40 -22.78
CA THR A 61 -4.38 11.44 -23.90
C THR A 61 -5.42 11.88 -24.92
N GLY A 62 -6.26 12.85 -24.58
CA GLY A 62 -7.41 13.26 -25.40
C GLY A 62 -8.56 12.26 -25.40
N GLN A 63 -8.51 11.21 -24.58
CA GLN A 63 -9.56 10.20 -24.46
C GLN A 63 -10.20 10.25 -23.06
N PRO A 64 -11.53 10.38 -22.95
CA PRO A 64 -12.21 10.28 -21.66
C PRO A 64 -11.87 8.97 -20.95
N THR A 65 -11.45 9.07 -19.69
CA THR A 65 -11.12 7.93 -18.82
C THR A 65 -11.81 8.14 -17.49
N SER A 66 -12.60 7.16 -17.08
CA SER A 66 -13.25 7.11 -15.77
C SER A 66 -12.27 6.71 -14.66
N GLY A 67 -12.65 6.96 -13.41
CA GLY A 67 -11.85 6.53 -12.26
C GLY A 67 -11.63 5.01 -12.22
N TYR A 68 -12.65 4.22 -12.53
CA TYR A 68 -12.52 2.75 -12.53
C TYR A 68 -11.59 2.26 -13.65
N GLU A 69 -11.67 2.84 -14.84
CA GLU A 69 -10.73 2.50 -15.92
C GLU A 69 -9.30 2.86 -15.56
N LEU A 70 -9.07 4.01 -14.92
CA LEU A 70 -7.74 4.35 -14.43
C LEU A 70 -7.28 3.42 -13.31
N LEU A 71 -8.17 3.02 -12.39
CA LEU A 71 -7.85 2.06 -11.33
C LEU A 71 -7.39 0.72 -11.93
N ASP A 72 -8.12 0.21 -12.92
CA ASP A 72 -7.76 -1.01 -13.64
C ASP A 72 -6.41 -0.85 -14.35
N LEU A 73 -6.21 0.28 -15.04
CA LEU A 73 -4.96 0.57 -15.74
C LEU A 73 -3.76 0.66 -14.80
N LEU A 74 -3.92 1.27 -13.62
CA LEU A 74 -2.89 1.32 -12.58
C LEU A 74 -2.52 -0.08 -12.07
N SER A 75 -3.51 -0.99 -11.97
CA SER A 75 -3.26 -2.36 -11.51
C SER A 75 -2.57 -3.24 -12.57
N GLN A 76 -2.85 -2.98 -13.86
CA GLN A 76 -2.38 -3.81 -14.97
C GLN A 76 -1.10 -3.27 -15.62
N SER A 77 -0.97 -1.94 -15.75
CA SER A 77 0.07 -1.28 -16.52
C SER A 77 0.36 0.13 -15.99
N PRO A 78 0.89 0.27 -14.76
CA PRO A 78 1.13 1.58 -14.13
C PRO A 78 2.13 2.44 -14.91
N GLU A 79 3.02 1.84 -15.70
CA GLU A 79 4.00 2.56 -16.52
C GLU A 79 3.35 3.42 -17.61
N VAL A 80 2.23 2.97 -18.18
CA VAL A 80 1.45 3.76 -19.17
C VAL A 80 0.96 5.06 -18.53
N VAL A 81 0.50 4.98 -17.27
CA VAL A 81 0.04 6.15 -16.52
C VAL A 81 1.21 7.09 -16.21
N ARG A 82 2.39 6.57 -15.83
CA ARG A 82 3.58 7.38 -15.59
C ARG A 82 4.06 8.13 -16.84
N GLN A 83 4.01 7.49 -18.00
CA GLN A 83 4.40 8.11 -19.27
C GLN A 83 3.43 9.23 -19.67
N ALA A 84 2.13 9.02 -19.49
CA ALA A 84 1.12 10.03 -19.77
C ALA A 84 1.12 11.18 -18.75
N LEU A 85 1.50 10.90 -17.50
CA LEU A 85 1.53 11.84 -16.38
C LEU A 85 2.92 11.84 -15.71
N PRO A 86 3.97 12.40 -16.35
CA PRO A 86 5.34 12.38 -15.82
C PRO A 86 5.50 13.17 -14.50
N GLY A 87 4.52 14.03 -14.18
CA GLY A 87 4.43 14.75 -12.90
C GLY A 87 3.48 14.11 -11.88
N LEU A 88 3.11 12.83 -12.05
CA LEU A 88 2.33 12.09 -11.04
C LEU A 88 3.15 12.03 -9.75
N GLY A 89 2.80 12.88 -8.78
CA GLY A 89 3.54 13.03 -7.53
C GLY A 89 3.47 11.76 -6.69
N GLN A 90 4.46 10.87 -6.83
CA GLN A 90 4.69 9.81 -5.86
C GLN A 90 5.13 10.49 -4.56
N VAL A 91 4.43 10.19 -3.47
CA VAL A 91 4.70 10.79 -2.15
C VAL A 91 6.03 10.30 -1.57
N HIS A 92 6.39 9.05 -1.88
CA HIS A 92 7.67 8.46 -1.53
C HIS A 92 8.54 8.41 -2.78
N ALA A 93 9.70 9.06 -2.71
CA ALA A 93 10.73 8.90 -3.71
C ALA A 93 11.40 7.52 -3.51
N ALA A 94 11.79 6.87 -4.60
CA ALA A 94 12.33 5.51 -4.58
C ALA A 94 13.65 5.39 -3.76
N ASP A 95 14.30 6.51 -3.49
CA ASP A 95 15.54 6.64 -2.72
C ASP A 95 15.32 6.89 -1.22
N THR A 96 14.06 7.07 -0.78
CA THR A 96 13.76 7.27 0.64
C THR A 96 13.41 5.94 1.29
N ALA A 97 14.13 5.58 2.35
CA ALA A 97 13.80 4.41 3.16
C ALA A 97 12.37 4.56 3.71
N ASP A 98 11.51 3.58 3.43
CA ASP A 98 10.16 3.52 3.96
C ASP A 98 10.25 3.31 5.49
N VAL A 99 9.35 3.94 6.26
CA VAL A 99 9.28 3.81 7.72
C VAL A 99 9.07 2.36 8.17
N PHE A 100 8.53 1.50 7.31
CA PHE A 100 8.38 0.07 7.55
C PHE A 100 9.60 -0.76 7.14
N THR A 101 10.61 -0.15 6.51
CA THR A 101 11.88 -0.83 6.23
C THR A 101 12.59 -1.10 7.56
N PRO A 102 12.99 -2.34 7.88
CA PRO A 102 13.68 -2.63 9.13
C PRO A 102 14.96 -1.81 9.17
N ALA A 103 15.07 -0.95 10.18
CA ALA A 103 16.34 -0.32 10.49
C ALA A 103 17.31 -1.43 10.91
N GLU A 104 18.45 -1.56 10.22
CA GLU A 104 19.59 -2.27 10.79
C GLU A 104 20.09 -1.49 12.01
N GLY A 105 19.46 -1.73 13.17
CA GLY A 105 19.80 -1.18 14.47
C GLY A 105 20.15 -2.29 15.45
N PRO A 106 21.07 -2.05 16.41
CA PRO A 106 21.67 -3.11 17.21
C PRO A 106 20.62 -3.74 18.13
N GLY A 107 20.63 -5.07 18.21
CA GLY A 107 19.72 -5.83 19.06
C GLY A 107 19.72 -5.33 20.50
N PHE A 108 18.54 -5.04 21.03
CA PHE A 108 18.37 -4.72 22.45
C PHE A 108 18.43 -6.01 23.28
N PRO A 109 19.00 -5.95 24.51
CA PRO A 109 19.19 -7.12 25.34
C PRO A 109 17.86 -7.68 25.83
N SER A 110 17.73 -9.01 25.80
CA SER A 110 16.60 -9.76 26.35
C SER A 110 16.42 -9.43 27.84
N VAL A 111 15.30 -8.81 28.22
CA VAL A 111 14.91 -8.64 29.63
C VAL A 111 13.97 -9.77 30.00
N LEU A 112 14.51 -10.99 30.03
CA LEU A 112 13.95 -12.12 30.76
C LEU A 112 15.11 -12.86 31.41
N ALA A 113 15.35 -12.51 32.67
CA ALA A 113 16.11 -13.27 33.66
C ALA A 113 15.15 -13.66 34.78
#